data_AF-A0A382Z4D9-F1
#
_entry.id   AF-A0A382Z4D9-F1
#
_cell.length_a   1.000
_cell.length_b   1.000
_cell.length_c   1.000
_cell.angle_alpha   90.00
_cell.angle_beta   90.00
_cell.angle_gamma   90.00
#
_symmetry.space_group_name_H-M   'P 1'
#
loop_
_entity.id
_entity.type
_entity.pdbx_description
1 polymer ?
#
loop_
_entity_poly.entity_id
_entity_poly.type
_entity_poly.pdbx_seq_one_letter_code
_entity_poly.pdbx_strand_id
1 'polypeptide(L)'
;MKDDIDNQLENEYKAFLVNRSLSFNFDTILQANEMNTRTHLDNKLQYHYLLNIIRPKNRFGRWLKAEKYEAIDLIVEYYGYNLQKAREV
;
A
#
# COMPACT_ATOMS: atom_id res chain seq x y z
N MET A 1 -27.23 24.80 1.35
CA MET A 1 -26.43 23.57 1.47
C MET A 1 -26.05 23.18 0.06
N LYS A 2 -24.84 23.54 -0.35
CA LYS A 2 -24.23 23.06 -1.59
C LYS A 2 -23.74 21.67 -1.23
N ASP A 3 -24.20 20.65 -1.95
CA ASP A 3 -23.77 19.26 -1.72
C ASP A 3 -22.25 19.25 -1.55
N ASP A 4 -21.78 18.84 -0.38
CA ASP A 4 -20.39 18.96 0.04
C ASP A 4 -19.58 17.81 -0.55
N ILE A 5 -19.45 17.86 -1.89
CA ILE A 5 -18.80 16.84 -2.72
C ILE A 5 -17.38 16.56 -2.23
N ASP A 6 -16.67 17.59 -1.77
CA ASP A 6 -15.31 17.45 -1.27
C ASP A 6 -15.24 16.59 -0.01
N ASN A 7 -16.16 16.80 0.94
CA ASN A 7 -16.25 15.95 2.14
C ASN A 7 -16.68 14.51 1.80
N GLN A 8 -17.52 14.31 0.78
CA GLN A 8 -17.88 12.97 0.32
C GLN A 8 -16.67 12.25 -0.29
N LEU A 9 -15.88 12.93 -1.13
CA LEU A 9 -14.68 12.38 -1.77
C LEU A 9 -13.57 12.07 -0.76
N GLU A 10 -13.42 12.89 0.27
CA GLU A 10 -12.44 12.65 1.34
C GLU A 10 -12.70 11.33 2.08
N ASN A 11 -13.98 10.97 2.30
CA ASN A 11 -14.38 9.71 2.90
C ASN A 11 -14.08 8.50 2.01
N GLU A 12 -14.04 8.68 0.69
CA GLU A 12 -13.71 7.62 -0.27
C GLU A 12 -12.19 7.43 -0.45
N TYR A 13 -11.37 8.33 0.10
CA TYR A 13 -9.92 8.26 -0.05
C TYR A 13 -9.32 7.06 0.68
N LYS A 14 -8.75 6.13 -0.09
CA LYS A 14 -8.11 4.91 0.43
C LYS A 14 -6.61 5.10 0.54
N ALA A 15 -6.16 5.71 1.64
CA ALA A 15 -4.75 6.01 1.91
C ALA A 15 -3.82 4.81 1.65
N PHE A 16 -4.17 3.63 2.15
CA PHE A 16 -3.39 2.41 1.93
C PHE A 16 -3.20 2.08 0.44
N LEU A 17 -4.26 2.14 -0.37
CA LEU A 17 -4.19 1.80 -1.79
C LEU A 17 -3.37 2.81 -2.59
N VAL A 18 -3.53 4.11 -2.29
CA VAL A 18 -2.74 5.17 -2.91
C VAL A 18 -1.26 4.98 -2.55
N ASN A 19 -0.97 4.80 -1.26
CA ASN A 19 0.41 4.67 -0.80
C ASN A 19 1.09 3.42 -1.35
N ARG A 20 0.37 2.29 -1.39
CA ARG A 20 0.86 1.05 -1.99
C ARG A 20 1.09 1.17 -3.49
N SER A 21 0.21 1.86 -4.22
CA SER A 21 0.39 2.07 -5.66
C SER A 21 1.64 2.91 -5.97
N LEU A 22 1.93 3.91 -5.14
CA LEU A 22 3.13 4.74 -5.26
C LEU A 22 4.41 3.98 -4.85
N SER A 23 4.32 3.00 -3.95
CA SER A 23 5.48 2.19 -3.55
C SER A 23 6.08 1.33 -4.68
N PHE A 24 5.36 1.10 -5.78
CA PHE A 24 5.87 0.32 -6.90
C PHE A 24 6.92 1.03 -7.76
N ASN A 25 7.05 2.35 -7.63
CA ASN A 25 7.92 3.14 -8.49
C ASN A 25 9.06 3.74 -7.67
N PHE A 26 10.28 3.63 -8.19
CA PHE A 26 11.49 4.14 -7.54
C PHE A 26 11.45 5.65 -7.30
N ASP A 27 10.78 6.43 -8.14
CA ASP A 27 10.71 7.89 -7.99
C ASP A 27 9.77 8.35 -6.87
N THR A 28 8.84 7.49 -6.44
CA THR A 28 7.83 7.81 -5.43
C THR A 28 7.99 7.00 -4.14
N ILE A 29 8.98 6.10 -4.07
CA ILE A 29 9.18 5.20 -2.91
C ILE A 29 9.43 5.95 -1.61
N LEU A 30 10.25 7.02 -1.65
CA LEU A 30 10.55 7.81 -0.47
C LEU A 30 9.29 8.49 0.07
N GLN A 31 8.48 9.05 -0.83
CA GLN A 31 7.30 9.83 -0.48
C GLN A 31 6.20 8.90 0.03
N ALA A 32 6.13 7.69 -0.54
CA ALA A 32 5.26 6.65 -0.01
C ALA A 32 5.70 6.16 1.38
N ASN A 33 7.01 6.08 1.64
CA ASN A 33 7.53 5.72 2.96
C ASN A 33 7.24 6.81 4.01
N GLU A 34 7.35 8.08 3.66
CA GLU A 34 6.99 9.19 4.55
C GLU A 34 5.52 9.12 4.99
N MET A 35 4.61 8.71 4.10
CA MET A 35 3.20 8.49 4.46
C MET A 35 2.98 7.19 5.24
N ASN A 36 3.75 6.13 4.98
CA ASN A 36 3.70 4.89 5.78
C ASN A 36 4.11 5.11 7.25
N THR A 37 5.03 6.04 7.52
CA THR A 37 5.41 6.37 8.90
C THR A 37 4.39 7.27 9.61
N ARG A 38 3.50 7.92 8.86
CA ARG A 38 2.55 8.93 9.35
C ARG A 38 1.10 8.53 9.06
N THR A 39 0.77 7.28 9.35
CA THR A 39 -0.58 6.70 9.15
C THR A 39 -1.68 7.36 9.98
N HIS A 40 -1.32 8.08 11.04
CA HIS A 40 -2.24 8.79 11.93
C HIS A 40 -2.72 10.14 11.36
N LEU A 41 -2.15 10.62 10.25
CA LEU A 41 -2.56 11.87 9.63
C LEU A 41 -3.89 11.73 8.88
N ASP A 42 -4.65 12.81 8.81
CA ASP A 42 -5.90 12.85 8.05
C ASP A 42 -5.67 12.53 6.57
N ASN A 43 -6.65 11.85 5.98
CA ASN A 43 -6.63 11.44 4.58
C ASN A 43 -6.38 12.62 3.62
N LYS A 44 -7.01 13.76 3.87
CA LYS A 44 -6.82 14.99 3.08
C LYS A 44 -5.39 15.52 3.15
N LEU A 45 -4.75 15.44 4.31
CA LEU A 45 -3.38 15.90 4.46
C LEU A 45 -2.41 14.98 3.69
N GLN A 46 -2.61 13.66 3.79
CA GLN A 46 -1.83 12.68 3.03
C GLN A 46 -2.02 12.89 1.52
N TYR A 47 -3.27 13.11 1.07
CA TYR A 47 -3.59 13.42 -0.32
C TYR A 47 -2.87 14.67 -0.81
N HIS A 48 -2.99 15.80 -0.09
CA HIS A 48 -2.35 17.04 -0.49
C HIS A 48 -0.83 16.95 -0.49
N TYR A 49 -0.23 16.26 0.47
CA TYR A 49 1.22 16.03 0.47
C TYR A 49 1.66 15.32 -0.82
N LEU A 50 1.04 14.18 -1.13
CA LEU A 50 1.39 13.37 -2.30
C LEU A 50 1.12 14.11 -3.61
N LEU A 51 -0.01 14.82 -3.71
CA LEU A 51 -0.40 15.61 -4.88
C LEU A 51 0.63 16.70 -5.20
N ASN A 52 1.15 17.38 -4.18
CA ASN A 52 2.04 18.53 -4.38
C ASN A 52 3.52 18.13 -4.52
N ILE A 53 3.93 17.01 -3.91
CA ILE A 53 5.33 16.59 -3.95
C ILE A 53 5.66 15.72 -5.17
N ILE A 54 4.69 14.94 -5.67
CA ILE A 54 4.91 13.98 -6.76
C ILE A 54 4.65 14.66 -8.10
N ARG A 55 5.67 14.68 -8.95
CA ARG A 55 5.52 15.21 -10.31
C ARG A 55 4.61 14.30 -11.18
N PRO A 56 3.74 14.89 -12.02
CA PRO A 56 2.93 14.13 -12.96
C PRO A 56 3.81 13.30 -13.91
N LYS A 57 3.54 12.00 -14.00
CA LYS A 57 4.26 11.05 -14.86
C LYS A 57 3.43 9.77 -15.03
N ASN A 58 3.51 9.16 -16.20
CA ASN A 58 2.94 7.83 -16.43
C ASN A 58 3.77 6.76 -15.69
N ARG A 59 3.12 6.04 -14.77
CA ARG A 59 3.74 4.99 -13.94
C ARG A 59 2.94 3.69 -14.13
N PHE A 60 3.59 2.67 -14.68
CA PHE A 60 2.96 1.36 -14.97
C PHE A 60 3.43 0.28 -13.99
N GLY A 61 3.34 0.57 -12.69
CA GLY A 61 3.71 -0.37 -11.64
C GLY A 61 2.82 -1.61 -11.67
N ARG A 62 3.42 -2.81 -11.71
CA ARG A 62 2.68 -4.06 -11.60
C ARG A 62 2.41 -4.38 -10.13
N TRP A 63 1.18 -4.77 -9.82
CA TRP A 63 0.85 -5.29 -8.50
C TRP A 63 1.48 -6.67 -8.32
N LEU A 64 2.62 -6.71 -7.63
CA LEU A 64 3.31 -7.96 -7.33
C LEU A 64 2.48 -8.76 -6.31
N LYS A 65 2.00 -9.92 -6.74
CA LYS A 65 1.40 -10.93 -5.85
C LYS A 65 2.50 -11.91 -5.46
N ALA A 66 2.53 -12.30 -4.18
CA ALA A 66 3.43 -13.36 -3.75
C ALA A 66 3.04 -14.68 -4.43
N GLU A 67 4.03 -15.46 -4.84
CA GLU A 67 3.80 -16.85 -5.25
C GLU A 67 3.36 -17.67 -4.04
N LYS A 68 2.32 -18.49 -4.22
CA LYS A 68 1.84 -19.42 -3.22
C LYS A 68 2.42 -20.79 -3.52
N TYR A 69 2.98 -21.43 -2.51
CA TYR A 69 3.49 -22.79 -2.61
C TYR A 69 2.67 -23.68 -1.67
N GLU A 70 1.80 -24.49 -2.24
CA GLU A 70 0.91 -25.40 -1.48
C GLU A 70 1.71 -26.34 -0.56
N ALA A 71 2.93 -26.73 -0.97
CA ALA A 71 3.82 -27.54 -0.15
C ALA A 71 4.21 -26.86 1.18
N ILE A 72 4.43 -25.54 1.18
CA ILE A 72 4.78 -24.80 2.40
C ILE A 72 3.57 -24.75 3.32
N ASP A 73 2.38 -24.51 2.77
CA ASP A 73 1.14 -24.48 3.54
C ASP A 73 0.87 -25.83 4.21
N LEU A 74 1.13 -26.94 3.51
CA LEU A 74 1.03 -28.31 4.07
C LEU A 74 2.05 -28.56 5.19
N ILE A 75 3.28 -28.07 5.07
CA ILE A 75 4.30 -28.20 6.14
C ILE A 75 3.87 -27.43 7.38
N VAL A 76 3.34 -26.22 7.21
CA VAL A 76 2.81 -25.40 8.30
C VAL A 76 1.66 -26.12 9.01
N GLU A 77 0.71 -26.68 8.25
CA GLU A 77 -0.45 -27.38 8.81
C GLU A 77 -0.06 -28.68 9.54
N TYR A 78 0.77 -29.51 8.92
CA TYR A 78 1.11 -30.83 9.45
C TYR A 78 2.11 -30.78 10.62
N TYR A 79 3.16 -29.95 10.51
CA TYR A 79 4.21 -29.86 11.52
C TYR A 79 4.01 -28.70 12.52
N GLY A 80 3.01 -27.85 12.31
CA GLY A 80 2.78 -26.67 13.16
C GLY A 80 3.89 -25.63 13.08
N TYR A 81 4.67 -25.64 11.99
CA TYR A 81 5.81 -24.73 11.80
C TYR A 81 5.34 -23.32 11.48
N ASN A 82 6.13 -22.33 11.89
CA ASN A 82 5.94 -20.97 11.38
C ASN A 82 6.37 -20.92 9.89
N LEU A 83 5.82 -19.96 9.12
CA LEU A 83 6.04 -19.88 7.67
C LEU A 83 7.52 -19.76 7.28
N GLN A 84 8.33 -19.08 8.11
CA GLN A 84 9.76 -18.96 7.88
C GLN A 84 10.43 -20.32 8.02
N LYS A 85 10.08 -21.09 9.06
CA LYS A 85 10.64 -22.41 9.29
C LYS A 85 10.20 -23.40 8.24
N ALA A 86 8.94 -23.32 7.78
CA ALA A 86 8.44 -24.15 6.69
C ALA A 86 9.14 -23.87 5.34
N ARG A 87 9.73 -22.68 5.15
CA ARG A 87 10.54 -22.35 3.97
C ARG A 87 11.97 -22.87 4.02
N GLU A 88 12.47 -23.21 5.21
CA GLU A 88 13.83 -23.71 5.42
C GLU A 88 13.93 -25.25 5.34
N VAL A 89 12.80 -25.94 5.28
CA VAL A 89 12.67 -27.39 5.18
C VAL A 89 12.58 -27.79 3.72
#